data_AF-A0A1G5KI16-F1
#
_entry.id   AF-A0A1G5KI16-F1
#
_cell.length_a   1.000
_cell.length_b   1.000
_cell.length_c   1.000
_cell.angle_alpha   90.00
_cell.angle_beta   90.00
_cell.angle_gamma   90.00
#
_symmetry.space_group_name_H-M   'P 1'
#
loop_
_entity.id
_entity.type
_entity.pdbx_description
1 polymer ?
#
loop_
_entity_poly.entity_id
_entity_poly.type
_entity_poly.pdbx_seq_one_letter_code
_entity_poly.pdbx_strand_id
1 'polypeptide(L)'
;MLKFILGLPHVMRGPLIDAARSLHAPVLISANALSVWKKDIAGIPVWHGFNTRNLHHLDGFEAYLDSAGFVAASWYRGFAWTVDQYLDLGAAYPWRWFASMDFLSIHARGNRQQLDKMDQER
;
A
#
# COMPACT_ATOMS: atom_id res chain seq x y z
N MET A 1 -1.95 -14.07 -22.69
CA MET A 1 -2.14 -14.91 -21.48
C MET A 1 -2.47 -13.98 -20.32
N LEU A 2 -3.57 -14.23 -19.62
CA LEU A 2 -4.03 -13.40 -18.49
C LEU A 2 -3.23 -13.72 -17.24
N LYS A 3 -2.75 -12.71 -16.51
CA LYS A 3 -2.07 -12.86 -15.21
C LYS A 3 -2.93 -12.25 -14.11
N PHE A 4 -3.19 -13.00 -13.05
CA PHE A 4 -3.81 -12.49 -11.82
C PHE A 4 -2.73 -12.28 -10.76
N ILE A 5 -2.66 -11.07 -10.20
CA ILE A 5 -1.72 -10.74 -9.14
C ILE A 5 -2.43 -10.87 -7.80
N LEU A 6 -1.87 -11.65 -6.88
CA LEU A 6 -2.46 -11.90 -5.57
C LEU A 6 -1.98 -10.87 -4.56
N GLY A 7 -2.91 -10.10 -4.00
CA GLY A 7 -2.61 -9.20 -2.89
C GLY A 7 -2.32 -9.97 -1.61
N LEU A 8 -1.15 -9.77 -1.01
CA LEU A 8 -0.82 -10.35 0.29
C LEU A 8 -0.96 -9.27 1.39
N PRO A 9 -1.76 -9.52 2.45
CA PRO A 9 -2.00 -8.54 3.51
C PRO A 9 -0.80 -8.36 4.45
N HIS A 10 0.17 -9.26 4.40
CA HIS A 10 1.43 -9.20 5.14
C HIS A 10 2.47 -10.12 4.49
N VAL A 11 3.74 -9.83 4.73
CA VAL A 11 4.86 -10.66 4.28
C VAL A 11 5.35 -11.50 5.46
N MET A 12 4.69 -12.64 5.70
CA MET A 12 5.06 -13.62 6.73
C MET A 12 4.82 -15.03 6.21
N ARG A 13 5.50 -16.02 6.80
CA ARG A 13 5.18 -17.44 6.54
C ARG A 13 3.74 -17.73 6.96
N GLY A 14 3.04 -18.49 6.15
CA GLY A 14 1.68 -18.93 6.45
C GLY A 14 0.86 -19.27 5.20
N PRO A 15 -0.42 -19.63 5.39
CA PRO A 15 -1.22 -20.24 4.35
C PRO A 15 -1.36 -19.40 3.07
N LEU A 16 -1.39 -18.06 3.17
CA LEU A 16 -1.57 -17.19 2.01
C LEU A 16 -0.34 -17.17 1.10
N ILE A 17 0.86 -17.08 1.67
CA ILE A 17 2.08 -17.09 0.87
C ILE A 17 2.35 -18.49 0.31
N ASP A 18 2.00 -19.54 1.06
CA ASP A 18 2.12 -20.93 0.60
C ASP A 18 1.14 -21.23 -0.55
N ALA A 19 -0.09 -20.71 -0.48
CA ALA A 19 -1.06 -20.79 -1.56
C ALA A 19 -0.58 -20.04 -2.80
N ALA A 20 -0.08 -18.81 -2.65
CA ALA A 20 0.47 -18.05 -3.77
C ALA A 20 1.63 -18.79 -4.45
N ARG A 21 2.50 -19.42 -3.65
CA ARG A 21 3.63 -20.21 -4.16
C ARG A 21 3.16 -21.44 -4.92
N SER A 22 2.20 -22.17 -4.38
CA SER A 22 1.62 -23.37 -5.01
C SER A 22 0.96 -23.05 -6.36
N LEU A 23 0.34 -21.87 -6.46
CA LEU A 23 -0.27 -21.35 -7.69
C LEU A 23 0.74 -20.75 -8.67
N HIS A 24 2.01 -20.60 -8.28
CA HIS A 24 3.03 -19.85 -9.03
C HIS A 24 2.54 -18.44 -9.43
N ALA A 25 1.72 -17.83 -8.58
CA ALA A 25 1.08 -16.57 -8.89
C ALA A 25 2.00 -15.38 -8.55
N PRO A 26 2.04 -14.32 -9.39
CA PRO A 26 2.66 -13.05 -9.00
C PRO A 26 1.93 -12.46 -7.78
N VAL A 27 2.66 -11.69 -6.96
CA VAL A 27 2.13 -11.14 -5.70
C VAL A 27 2.23 -9.62 -5.66
N LEU A 28 1.26 -8.97 -5.01
CA LEU A 28 1.23 -7.53 -4.78
C LEU A 28 1.26 -7.28 -3.28
N ILE A 29 2.20 -6.44 -2.83
CA ILE A 29 2.32 -6.02 -1.43
C ILE A 29 1.98 -4.55 -1.35
N SER A 30 1.07 -4.17 -0.45
CA SER A 30 0.83 -2.75 -0.15
C SER A 30 1.92 -2.20 0.78
N ALA A 31 2.42 -0.99 0.55
CA ALA A 31 3.38 -0.34 1.45
C ALA A 31 2.87 -0.27 2.90
N ASN A 32 1.55 -0.13 3.10
CA ASN A 32 0.97 -0.13 4.43
C ASN A 32 1.06 -1.51 5.13
N ALA A 33 1.08 -2.61 4.37
CA ALA A 33 1.28 -3.96 4.93
C ALA A 33 2.69 -4.14 5.53
N LEU A 34 3.63 -3.28 5.15
CA LEU A 34 4.99 -3.22 5.69
C LEU A 34 5.15 -2.15 6.75
N SER A 35 4.13 -1.33 7.03
CA SER A 35 4.25 -0.21 7.96
C SER A 35 4.29 -0.66 9.42
N VAL A 36 5.20 -0.06 10.19
CA VAL A 36 5.31 -0.24 11.63
C VAL A 36 4.65 0.96 12.31
N TRP A 37 3.65 0.67 13.13
CA TRP A 37 2.95 1.67 13.93
C TRP A 37 3.24 1.44 15.41
N LYS A 38 3.61 2.49 16.13
CA LYS A 38 3.83 2.47 17.58
C LYS A 38 2.89 3.47 18.25
N LYS A 39 2.56 3.25 19.52
CA LYS A 39 1.83 4.25 20.31
C LYS A 39 2.82 5.22 20.94
N ASP A 40 2.52 6.51 20.86
CA ASP A 40 3.23 7.52 21.65
C ASP A 40 2.80 7.48 23.13
N ILE A 41 3.31 8.42 23.94
CA ILE A 41 2.98 8.54 25.37
C ILE A 41 1.48 8.82 25.63
N ALA A 42 0.78 9.38 24.64
CA ALA A 42 -0.66 9.67 24.69
C ALA A 42 -1.50 8.51 24.13
N GLY A 43 -0.87 7.43 23.67
CA GLY A 43 -1.54 6.27 23.07
C GLY A 43 -1.90 6.44 21.59
N ILE A 44 -1.48 7.53 20.95
CA ILE A 44 -1.78 7.84 19.55
C ILE A 44 -0.86 7.01 18.64
N PRO A 45 -1.39 6.31 17.63
CA PRO A 45 -0.57 5.62 16.65
C PRO A 45 0.30 6.60 15.84
N VAL A 46 1.60 6.39 15.89
CA VAL A 46 2.62 7.10 15.12
C VAL A 46 3.34 6.11 14.22
N TRP A 47 3.43 6.46 12.94
CA TRP A 47 4.17 5.67 11.96
C TRP A 47 5.68 5.74 12.23
N HIS A 48 6.37 4.61 12.14
CA HIS A 48 7.76 4.48 12.58
C HIS A 48 8.68 3.85 11.52
N GLY A 49 8.23 3.80 10.26
CA GLY A 49 9.00 3.20 9.17
C GLY A 49 8.36 1.92 8.61
N PHE A 50 8.99 1.41 7.55
CA PHE A 50 8.65 0.10 6.99
C PHE A 50 9.51 -1.01 7.59
N ASN A 51 8.92 -2.18 7.81
CA ASN A 51 9.62 -3.39 8.20
C ASN A 51 9.96 -4.22 6.95
N THR A 52 11.22 -4.17 6.53
CA THR A 52 11.72 -4.89 5.35
C THR A 52 12.34 -6.25 5.69
N ARG A 53 12.44 -6.62 6.98
CA ARG A 53 13.14 -7.84 7.42
C ARG A 53 12.60 -9.12 6.80
N ASN A 54 11.30 -9.15 6.53
CA ASN A 54 10.62 -10.34 6.03
C ASN A 54 10.53 -10.39 4.50
N LEU A 55 11.07 -9.41 3.76
CA LEU A 55 10.95 -9.38 2.29
C LEU A 55 11.57 -10.63 1.62
N HIS A 56 12.53 -11.29 2.27
CA HIS A 56 13.08 -12.58 1.84
C HIS A 56 12.03 -13.71 1.71
N HIS A 57 10.85 -13.58 2.31
CA HIS A 57 9.77 -14.55 2.08
C HIS A 57 9.18 -14.46 0.67
N LEU A 58 9.40 -13.34 -0.03
CA LEU A 58 8.99 -13.11 -1.41
C LEU A 58 9.98 -13.69 -2.43
N ASP A 59 11.11 -14.24 -1.98
CA ASP A 59 12.10 -14.82 -2.87
C ASP A 59 11.47 -15.93 -3.75
N GLY A 60 11.72 -15.82 -5.06
CA GLY A 60 11.13 -16.70 -6.07
C GLY A 60 9.78 -16.24 -6.62
N PHE A 61 9.16 -15.20 -6.08
CA PHE A 61 7.96 -14.59 -6.65
C PHE A 61 8.27 -13.45 -7.64
N GLU A 62 7.38 -13.28 -8.62
CA GLU A 62 7.24 -12.02 -9.35
C GLU A 62 6.45 -11.04 -8.45
N ALA A 63 7.16 -10.22 -7.67
CA ALA A 63 6.58 -9.36 -6.65
C ALA A 63 6.42 -7.90 -7.10
N TYR A 64 5.29 -7.30 -6.74
CA TYR A 64 4.90 -5.93 -7.06
C TYR A 64 4.64 -5.15 -5.77
N LEU A 65 4.92 -3.84 -5.78
CA LEU A 65 4.67 -2.95 -4.65
C LEU A 65 3.57 -1.92 -4.99
N ASP A 66 2.51 -1.91 -4.19
CA ASP A 66 1.44 -0.91 -4.20
C ASP A 66 1.78 0.26 -3.26
N SER A 67 1.39 1.47 -3.64
CA SER A 67 1.71 2.71 -2.92
C SER A 67 0.93 2.86 -1.62
N ALA A 68 -0.13 2.07 -1.40
CA ALA A 68 -1.13 2.27 -0.35
C ALA A 68 -1.95 3.56 -0.47
N GLY A 69 -2.00 4.19 -1.66
CA GLY A 69 -2.74 5.44 -1.90
C GLY A 69 -4.21 5.40 -1.46
N PHE A 70 -4.89 4.27 -1.66
CA PHE A 70 -6.26 4.07 -1.20
C PHE A 70 -6.40 4.17 0.33
N VAL A 71 -5.51 3.49 1.07
CA VAL A 71 -5.55 3.47 2.54
C VAL A 71 -5.12 4.82 3.09
N ALA A 72 -4.07 5.41 2.52
CA ALA A 72 -3.61 6.75 2.84
C ALA A 72 -4.75 7.77 2.75
N ALA A 73 -5.53 7.74 1.66
CA ALA A 73 -6.67 8.63 1.50
C ALA A 73 -7.86 8.30 2.42
N SER A 74 -8.19 7.02 2.57
CA SER A 74 -9.41 6.60 3.28
C SER A 74 -9.29 6.64 4.81
N TRP A 75 -8.07 6.46 5.35
CA TRP A 75 -7.86 6.27 6.79
C TRP A 75 -6.89 7.25 7.42
N TYR A 76 -5.89 7.73 6.66
CA TYR A 76 -4.81 8.55 7.20
C TYR A 76 -4.85 10.01 6.72
N ARG A 77 -5.76 10.36 5.78
CA ARG A 77 -5.88 11.68 5.14
C ARG A 77 -4.59 12.14 4.42
N GLY A 78 -3.74 11.19 4.05
CA GLY A 78 -2.41 11.44 3.52
C GLY A 78 -1.51 10.23 3.70
N PHE A 79 -0.34 10.25 3.07
CA PHE A 79 0.69 9.24 3.35
C PHE A 79 1.34 9.52 4.70
N ALA A 80 1.59 8.47 5.47
CA ALA A 80 2.29 8.57 6.76
C ALA A 80 3.82 8.66 6.59
N TRP A 81 4.32 8.50 5.37
CA TRP A 81 5.73 8.49 4.98
C TRP A 81 6.00 9.51 3.88
N THR A 82 7.26 9.90 3.75
CA THR A 82 7.75 10.79 2.68
C THR A 82 8.01 10.04 1.38
N VAL A 83 8.23 10.78 0.30
CA VAL A 83 8.66 10.22 -0.99
C VAL A 83 9.97 9.45 -0.84
N ASP A 84 10.97 10.02 -0.18
CA ASP A 84 12.28 9.37 0.02
C ASP A 84 12.13 8.04 0.77
N GLN A 85 11.32 8.01 1.84
CA GLN A 85 11.07 6.79 2.59
C GLN A 85 10.36 5.70 1.75
N TYR A 86 9.50 6.11 0.82
CA TYR A 86 8.87 5.18 -0.12
C TYR A 86 9.86 4.69 -1.19
N LEU A 87 10.74 5.55 -1.68
CA LEU A 87 11.80 5.17 -2.62
C LEU A 87 12.82 4.22 -1.96
N ASP A 88 13.18 4.44 -0.70
CA ASP A 88 14.01 3.51 0.08
C ASP A 88 13.36 2.13 0.16
N LEU A 89 12.04 2.06 0.36
CA LEU A 89 11.29 0.80 0.30
C LEU A 89 11.30 0.18 -1.10
N GLY A 90 11.14 1.00 -2.14
CA GLY A 90 11.28 0.59 -3.54
C GLY A 90 12.67 0.05 -3.87
N ALA A 91 13.71 0.49 -3.17
CA ALA A 91 15.08 0.00 -3.32
C ALA A 91 15.40 -1.21 -2.41
N ALA A 92 14.58 -1.48 -1.38
CA ALA A 92 14.85 -2.52 -0.37
C ALA A 92 14.68 -3.96 -0.87
N TYR A 93 14.09 -4.16 -2.05
CA TYR A 93 13.87 -5.48 -2.66
C TYR A 93 13.80 -5.34 -4.19
N PRO A 94 14.20 -6.37 -4.97
CA PRO A 94 14.09 -6.36 -6.43
C PRO A 94 12.63 -6.52 -6.90
N TRP A 95 11.80 -5.52 -6.62
CA TRP A 95 10.42 -5.49 -7.11
C TRP A 95 10.39 -5.53 -8.63
N ARG A 96 9.45 -6.29 -9.19
CA ARG A 96 9.20 -6.28 -10.64
C ARG A 96 8.77 -4.89 -11.11
N TRP A 97 7.96 -4.23 -10.30
CA TRP A 97 7.48 -2.87 -10.48
C TRP A 97 6.91 -2.36 -9.16
N PHE A 98 6.94 -1.05 -8.96
CA PHE A 98 6.27 -0.37 -7.86
C PHE A 98 5.45 0.81 -8.37
N ALA A 99 4.30 1.05 -7.75
CA ALA A 99 3.41 2.14 -8.09
C ALA A 99 4.02 3.50 -7.71
N SER A 100 3.69 4.55 -8.46
CA SER A 100 3.91 5.91 -7.97
C SER A 100 3.06 6.17 -6.72
N MET A 101 3.47 7.12 -5.87
CA MET A 101 2.61 7.60 -4.78
C MET A 101 1.45 8.44 -5.32
N ASP A 102 0.44 7.77 -5.84
CA ASP A 102 -0.79 8.35 -6.33
C ASP A 102 -1.83 8.47 -5.20
N PHE A 103 -2.25 9.71 -4.93
CA PHE A 103 -3.25 9.95 -3.91
C PHE A 103 -4.64 9.78 -4.51
N LEU A 104 -5.33 8.69 -4.16
CA LEU A 104 -6.70 8.48 -4.61
C LEU A 104 -7.63 9.50 -3.92
N SER A 105 -8.17 10.46 -4.68
CA SER A 105 -9.12 11.42 -4.13
C SER A 105 -10.44 10.73 -3.76
N ILE A 106 -10.66 10.42 -2.49
CA ILE A 106 -11.93 9.88 -1.99
C ILE A 106 -13.12 10.86 -2.14
N HIS A 107 -12.87 12.12 -2.49
CA HIS A 107 -13.91 13.11 -2.84
C HIS A 107 -14.66 12.79 -4.15
N ALA A 108 -14.18 11.82 -4.95
CA ALA A 108 -14.97 11.29 -6.06
C ALA A 108 -16.16 10.42 -5.60
N ARG A 109 -16.27 10.13 -4.28
CA ARG A 109 -17.49 9.57 -3.68
C ARG A 109 -18.51 10.68 -3.42
N GLY A 110 -19.22 11.05 -4.48
CA GLY A 110 -20.61 11.49 -4.44
C GLY A 110 -20.98 12.56 -3.43
N ASN A 111 -20.72 13.82 -3.77
CA ASN A 111 -21.62 14.91 -3.44
C ASN A 111 -21.93 15.72 -4.71
N ARG A 112 -22.62 15.07 -5.67
CA ARG A 112 -23.13 15.76 -6.88
C ARG A 112 -23.95 17.00 -6.53
N GLN A 113 -24.65 16.99 -5.40
CA GLN A 113 -25.46 18.13 -4.95
C GLN A 113 -24.65 19.34 -4.46
N GLN A 114 -23.35 19.19 -4.16
CA GLN A 114 -22.54 20.28 -3.62
C GLN A 114 -21.74 21.00 -4.72
N LEU A 115 -21.43 20.29 -5.82
CA LEU A 115 -20.82 20.88 -7.02
C LEU A 115 -21.85 21.68 -7.83
N ASP A 116 -23.09 21.19 -7.96
CA ASP A 116 -24.16 21.91 -8.68
C ASP A 116 -24.54 23.25 -8.01
N LYS A 117 -24.37 23.40 -6.69
CA LYS A 117 -24.61 24.67 -5.99
C LYS A 117 -23.53 25.72 -6.24
N MET A 118 -22.30 25.29 -6.49
CA MET A 118 -21.18 26.22 -6.75
C MET A 118 -21.21 26.77 -8.18
N ASP A 119 -21.82 26.06 -9.13
CA ASP A 119 -21.98 26.52 -10.51
C ASP A 119 -23.21 27.40 -10.74
N GLN A 120 -24.18 27.44 -9.80
CA GLN A 120 -25.32 28.36 -9.87
C GLN A 120 -25.10 29.72 -9.19
N GLU A 121 -23.99 29.90 -8.48
CA GLU A 121 -23.60 31.16 -7.82
C GLU A 121 -22.45 31.88 -8.55
N ARG A 122 -22.19 31.53 -9.82
CA ARG A 122 -21.27 32.24 -10.72
C ARG A 122 -21.99 32.91 -11.88
#